data_AF-A0A535Y9M0-F1
#
_entry.id   AF-A0A535Y9M0-F1
#
_cell.length_a   1.000
_cell.length_b   1.000
_cell.length_c   1.000
_cell.angle_alpha   90.00
_cell.angle_beta   90.00
_cell.angle_gamma   90.00
#
_symmetry.space_group_name_H-M   'P 1'
#
loop_
_entity.id
_entity.type
_entity.pdbx_description
1 polymer ?
#
loop_
_entity_poly.entity_id
_entity_poly.type
_entity_poly.pdbx_seq_one_letter_code
_entity_poly.pdbx_strand_id
1 'polypeptide(L)'
;MAAPKVLLIVAHPVIASGIETLLKLEGDYEVKRVPSIADASKTGEWRADVALVDGALLSSYTEATLGVPAYVLSGNERDGRQLARKLDDARGWLRKDATGPELRAAITSLKRSVAKPDAAGIGTLGIAIVVVLSLIVLALVAYLIWLAVY
;
A
#
# COMPACT_ATOMS: atom_id res chain seq x y z
N MET A 1 14.62 -4.67 -18.19
CA MET A 1 13.68 -5.28 -17.22
C MET A 1 12.28 -4.80 -17.60
N ALA A 2 11.27 -5.66 -17.56
CA ALA A 2 9.90 -5.24 -17.86
C ALA A 2 9.37 -4.27 -16.78
N ALA A 3 8.62 -3.25 -17.20
CA ALA A 3 7.95 -2.31 -16.31
C ALA A 3 7.02 -3.06 -15.34
N PRO A 4 6.99 -2.74 -14.03
CA PRO A 4 6.08 -3.40 -13.10
C PRO A 4 4.62 -3.08 -13.44
N LYS A 5 3.79 -4.12 -13.54
CA LYS A 5 2.36 -4.01 -13.81
C LYS A 5 1.58 -3.82 -12.51
N VAL A 6 1.00 -2.64 -12.32
CA VAL A 6 0.27 -2.26 -11.10
C VAL A 6 -1.21 -2.18 -11.41
N LEU A 7 -2.00 -3.05 -10.78
CA LEU A 7 -3.45 -2.98 -10.83
C LEU A 7 -3.95 -2.00 -9.75
N LEU A 8 -4.63 -0.95 -10.16
CA LEU A 8 -5.19 0.06 -9.27
C LEU A 8 -6.71 -0.07 -9.20
N ILE A 9 -7.21 -0.57 -8.06
CA ILE A 9 -8.63 -0.80 -7.79
C ILE A 9 -9.13 0.31 -6.88
N VAL A 10 -9.66 1.39 -7.47
CA VAL A 10 -10.09 2.58 -6.73
C VAL A 10 -11.41 3.08 -7.29
N ALA A 11 -12.40 3.29 -6.42
CA ALA A 11 -13.75 3.70 -6.81
C ALA A 11 -13.77 5.10 -7.46
N HIS A 12 -12.95 6.01 -6.92
CA HIS A 12 -12.94 7.42 -7.32
C HIS A 12 -11.92 7.67 -8.45
N PRO A 13 -12.37 8.13 -9.63
CA PRO A 13 -11.49 8.32 -10.80
C PRO A 13 -10.41 9.38 -10.57
N VAL A 14 -10.70 10.40 -9.74
CA VAL A 14 -9.73 11.45 -9.38
C VAL A 14 -8.58 10.88 -8.56
N ILE A 15 -8.88 10.07 -7.55
CA ILE A 15 -7.86 9.43 -6.69
C ILE A 15 -7.04 8.45 -7.54
N ALA A 16 -7.71 7.67 -8.40
CA ALA A 16 -7.04 6.75 -9.31
C ALA A 16 -6.05 7.48 -10.24
N SER A 17 -6.45 8.63 -10.79
CA SER A 17 -5.59 9.46 -11.65
C SER A 17 -4.41 10.06 -10.89
N GLY A 18 -4.61 10.51 -9.64
CA GLY A 18 -3.55 11.05 -8.80
C GLY A 18 -2.49 10.00 -8.47
N ILE A 19 -2.91 8.80 -8.09
CA ILE A 19 -1.99 7.69 -7.79
C ILE A 19 -1.27 7.23 -9.07
N GLU A 20 -1.96 7.12 -10.20
CA GLU A 20 -1.30 6.78 -11.47
C GLU A 20 -0.24 7.82 -11.84
N THR A 21 -0.53 9.11 -11.66
CA THR A 21 0.41 10.20 -11.95
C THR A 21 1.63 10.10 -11.05
N LEU A 22 1.43 9.87 -9.75
CA LEU A 22 2.53 9.66 -8.79
C LEU A 22 3.39 8.45 -9.19
N LEU A 23 2.78 7.34 -9.60
CA LEU A 23 3.52 6.17 -10.05
C LEU A 23 4.38 6.49 -11.28
N LYS A 24 3.81 7.14 -12.30
CA LYS A 24 4.54 7.53 -13.51
C LYS A 24 5.69 8.52 -13.24
N LEU A 25 5.56 9.36 -12.20
CA LEU A 25 6.63 10.27 -11.79
C LEU A 25 7.78 9.54 -11.07
N GLU A 26 7.46 8.49 -10.31
CA GLU A 26 8.44 7.73 -9.52
C GLU A 26 9.18 6.64 -10.31
N GLY A 27 8.63 6.21 -11.45
CA GLY A 27 9.29 5.26 -12.35
C GLY A 27 8.41 4.76 -13.49
N ASP A 28 8.97 3.86 -14.30
CA ASP A 28 8.26 3.22 -15.42
C ASP A 28 7.33 2.10 -14.93
N TYR A 29 6.14 2.48 -14.46
CA TYR A 29 5.08 1.55 -14.06
C TYR A 29 3.99 1.47 -15.13
N GLU A 30 3.55 0.24 -15.43
CA GLU A 30 2.38 0.00 -16.27
C GLU A 30 1.14 -0.11 -15.37
N VAL A 31 0.31 0.94 -15.34
CA VAL A 31 -0.83 1.02 -14.42
C VAL A 31 -2.14 0.73 -15.16
N LYS A 32 -2.95 -0.20 -14.63
CA LYS A 32 -4.32 -0.44 -15.09
C LYS A 32 -5.31 -0.09 -14.00
N ARG A 33 -6.23 0.83 -14.30
CA ARG A 33 -7.27 1.29 -13.37
C ARG A 33 -8.54 0.48 -13.55
N VAL A 34 -9.12 0.02 -12.45
CA VAL A 34 -10.45 -0.59 -12.42
C VAL A 34 -11.26 0.02 -11.28
N PRO A 35 -12.57 0.29 -11.48
CA PRO A 35 -13.39 0.95 -10.47
C PRO A 35 -13.90 -0.02 -9.38
N SER A 36 -13.79 -1.33 -9.60
CA SER A 36 -14.28 -2.35 -8.68
C SER A 36 -13.41 -3.61 -8.70
N ILE A 37 -13.51 -4.41 -7.63
CA ILE A 37 -12.87 -5.72 -7.54
C ILE A 37 -13.45 -6.69 -8.58
N ALA A 38 -14.74 -6.56 -8.90
CA ALA A 38 -15.39 -7.39 -9.94
C ALA A 38 -14.86 -7.09 -11.35
N ASP A 39 -14.32 -5.89 -11.59
CA ASP A 39 -13.70 -5.54 -12.87
C ASP A 39 -12.22 -5.95 -12.92
N ALA A 40 -11.59 -6.23 -11.78
CA ALA A 40 -10.24 -6.78 -11.73
C ALA A 40 -10.15 -8.14 -12.44
N SER A 41 -11.12 -9.03 -12.24
CA SER A 41 -11.16 -10.34 -12.92
C SER A 41 -11.36 -10.24 -14.43
N LYS A 42 -11.94 -9.13 -14.92
CA LYS A 42 -12.14 -8.86 -16.36
C LYS A 42 -10.87 -8.38 -17.06
N THR A 43 -9.76 -8.19 -16.33
CA THR A 43 -8.49 -7.77 -16.95
C THR A 43 -7.84 -8.85 -17.82
N GLY A 44 -8.31 -10.09 -17.77
CA GLY A 44 -8.06 -11.14 -18.75
C GLY A 44 -6.57 -11.54 -18.84
N GLU A 45 -5.97 -11.31 -20.00
CA GLU A 45 -4.55 -11.62 -20.29
C GLU A 45 -3.56 -10.65 -19.62
N TRP A 46 -4.04 -9.50 -19.13
CA TRP A 46 -3.20 -8.53 -18.45
C TRP A 46 -2.95 -8.96 -17.00
N ARG A 47 -1.89 -9.73 -16.80
CA ARG A 47 -1.46 -10.16 -15.45
C ARG A 47 -0.76 -9.02 -14.73
N ALA A 48 -1.37 -8.57 -13.63
CA ALA A 48 -0.75 -7.63 -12.72
C ALA A 48 0.36 -8.30 -11.91
N ASP A 49 1.44 -7.57 -11.64
CA ASP A 49 2.48 -8.00 -10.70
C ASP A 49 2.05 -7.71 -9.25
N VAL A 50 1.32 -6.62 -9.06
CA VAL A 50 0.89 -6.11 -7.75
C VAL A 50 -0.47 -5.42 -7.86
N ALA A 51 -1.25 -5.43 -6.78
CA ALA A 51 -2.53 -4.72 -6.69
C ALA A 51 -2.54 -3.67 -5.56
N LEU A 52 -3.15 -2.53 -5.84
CA LEU A 52 -3.47 -1.48 -4.88
C LEU A 52 -4.98 -1.35 -4.79
N VAL A 53 -5.55 -1.60 -3.62
CA VAL A 53 -7.01 -1.70 -3.43
C VAL A 53 -7.49 -0.62 -2.48
N ASP A 54 -8.46 0.20 -2.89
CA ASP A 54 -9.12 1.14 -1.98
C ASP A 54 -9.88 0.37 -0.90
N GLY A 55 -9.52 0.61 0.36
CA GLY A 55 -10.19 0.03 1.51
C GLY A 55 -11.69 0.32 1.55
N ALA A 56 -12.14 1.43 0.97
CA ALA A 56 -13.56 1.75 0.87
C ALA A 56 -14.32 0.69 0.05
N LEU A 57 -13.70 0.13 -0.99
CA LEU A 57 -14.30 -0.92 -1.81
C LEU A 57 -14.38 -2.26 -1.07
N LEU A 58 -13.40 -2.56 -0.21
CA LEU A 58 -13.35 -3.79 0.58
C LEU A 58 -14.37 -3.83 1.72
N SER A 59 -14.96 -2.69 2.08
CA SER A 59 -15.98 -2.63 3.13
C SER A 59 -17.19 -3.54 2.82
N SER A 60 -17.61 -3.59 1.55
CA SER A 60 -18.76 -4.34 1.06
C SER A 60 -18.52 -5.83 0.82
N TYR A 61 -17.27 -6.31 0.90
CA TYR A 61 -16.91 -7.70 0.67
C TYR A 61 -16.66 -8.42 1.99
N THR A 62 -17.06 -9.69 2.08
CA THR A 62 -16.66 -10.57 3.20
C THR A 62 -15.25 -11.10 2.95
N GLU A 63 -14.99 -11.49 1.70
CA GLU A 63 -13.71 -11.98 1.21
C GLU A 63 -13.57 -11.56 -0.28
N ALA A 64 -12.37 -11.20 -0.70
CA ALA A 64 -12.05 -10.73 -2.04
C ALA A 64 -10.79 -11.45 -2.54
N THR A 65 -10.94 -12.17 -3.66
CA THR A 65 -9.85 -12.91 -4.29
C THR A 65 -9.31 -12.11 -5.47
N LEU A 66 -8.02 -11.74 -5.43
CA LEU A 66 -7.33 -11.06 -6.51
C LEU A 66 -6.28 -11.95 -7.20
N GLY A 67 -5.79 -12.98 -6.53
CA GLY A 67 -4.77 -13.90 -7.04
C GLY A 67 -3.39 -13.25 -7.26
N VAL A 68 -3.20 -12.03 -6.75
CA VAL A 68 -1.95 -11.27 -6.82
C VAL A 68 -1.71 -10.55 -5.49
N PRO A 69 -0.45 -10.29 -5.10
CA PRO A 69 -0.15 -9.59 -3.85
C PRO A 69 -0.74 -8.19 -3.85
N ALA A 70 -1.47 -7.86 -2.79
CA ALA A 70 -2.24 -6.63 -2.69
C ALA A 70 -1.88 -5.80 -1.45
N TYR A 71 -1.86 -4.47 -1.62
CA TYR A 71 -1.87 -3.50 -0.54
C TYR A 71 -3.23 -2.80 -0.45
N VAL A 72 -3.73 -2.62 0.76
CA VAL A 72 -4.97 -1.86 1.00
C VAL A 72 -4.67 -0.39 1.27
N LEU A 73 -5.23 0.50 0.46
CA LEU A 73 -5.19 1.95 0.68
C LEU A 73 -6.25 2.34 1.72
N SER A 74 -5.81 2.71 2.91
CA SER A 74 -6.69 3.13 4.02
C SER A 74 -6.28 4.48 4.58
N GLY A 75 -7.25 5.24 5.08
CA GLY A 75 -6.97 6.50 5.79
C GLY A 75 -6.41 6.29 7.19
N ASN A 76 -6.60 5.10 7.78
CA ASN A 76 -6.11 4.77 9.10
C ASN A 76 -5.60 3.32 9.17
N GLU A 77 -4.77 3.05 10.18
CA GLU A 77 -4.15 1.74 10.38
C GLU A 77 -5.14 0.65 10.78
N ARG A 78 -6.07 0.98 11.69
CA ARG A 78 -7.01 -0.01 12.24
C ARG A 78 -7.88 -0.61 11.14
N ASP A 79 -8.48 0.25 10.32
CA ASP A 79 -9.32 -0.17 9.20
C ASP A 79 -8.46 -0.80 8.12
N GLY A 80 -7.25 -0.27 7.86
CA GLY A 80 -6.31 -0.84 6.88
C GLY A 80 -5.97 -2.30 7.17
N ARG A 81 -5.61 -2.61 8.42
CA ARG A 81 -5.32 -4.00 8.85
C ARG A 81 -6.58 -4.87 8.86
N GLN A 82 -7.73 -4.33 9.24
CA GLN A 82 -8.98 -5.07 9.25
C GLN A 82 -9.43 -5.44 7.84
N LEU A 83 -9.34 -4.50 6.89
CA LEU A 83 -9.72 -4.68 5.50
C LEU A 83 -8.71 -5.54 4.73
N ALA A 84 -7.42 -5.47 5.07
CA ALA A 84 -6.40 -6.38 4.51
C ALA A 84 -6.74 -7.85 4.78
N ARG A 85 -7.33 -8.19 5.93
CA ARG A 85 -7.75 -9.58 6.23
C ARG A 85 -8.85 -10.12 5.31
N LYS A 86 -9.50 -9.27 4.52
CA LYS A 86 -10.52 -9.68 3.56
C LYS A 86 -9.94 -10.08 2.21
N LEU A 87 -8.65 -9.82 1.98
CA LEU A 87 -7.97 -10.16 0.73
C LEU A 87 -7.23 -11.49 0.86
N ASP A 88 -7.24 -12.26 -0.22
CA ASP A 88 -6.57 -13.56 -0.33
C ASP A 88 -5.04 -13.49 -0.17
N ASP A 89 -4.40 -12.49 -0.77
CA ASP A 89 -2.96 -12.24 -0.64
C ASP A 89 -2.64 -10.79 -0.24
N ALA A 90 -3.16 -10.37 0.91
CA ALA A 90 -2.89 -9.05 1.47
C ALA A 90 -1.50 -9.00 2.13
N ARG A 91 -0.63 -8.11 1.65
CA ARG A 91 0.71 -7.88 2.22
C ARG A 91 0.77 -6.68 3.17
N GLY A 92 -0.37 -6.07 3.43
CA GLY A 92 -0.56 -5.06 4.45
C GLY A 92 -1.47 -3.93 4.00
N TRP A 93 -1.24 -2.75 4.56
CA TRP A 93 -1.99 -1.54 4.25
C TRP A 93 -1.03 -0.38 3.99
N LEU A 94 -1.48 0.58 3.21
CA LEU A 94 -0.79 1.83 2.91
C LEU A 94 -1.74 2.99 3.18
N ARG A 95 -1.17 4.09 3.66
CA ARG A 95 -1.93 5.32 3.88
C ARG A 95 -2.37 5.94 2.55
N LYS A 96 -3.59 6.48 2.49
CA LYS A 96 -4.11 7.18 1.29
C LYS A 96 -3.33 8.46 0.95
N ASP A 97 -2.67 9.05 1.93
CA ASP A 97 -1.78 10.20 1.79
C ASP A 97 -0.30 9.81 1.76
N ALA A 98 0.01 8.55 1.47
CA ALA A 98 1.38 8.11 1.28
C ALA A 98 2.04 8.87 0.11
N THR A 99 3.29 9.26 0.34
CA THR A 99 4.11 9.98 -0.64
C THR A 99 4.58 9.06 -1.77
N GLY A 100 4.93 9.62 -2.93
CA GLY A 100 5.48 8.87 -4.06
C GLY A 100 6.62 7.89 -3.70
N PRO A 101 7.62 8.32 -2.90
CA PRO A 101 8.69 7.44 -2.46
C PRO A 101 8.22 6.26 -1.59
N GLU A 102 7.23 6.46 -0.72
CA GLU A 102 6.64 5.40 0.10
C GLU A 102 5.87 4.39 -0.75
N LEU A 103 5.14 4.87 -1.75
CA LEU A 103 4.41 4.03 -2.70
C LEU A 103 5.38 3.16 -3.52
N ARG A 104 6.48 3.75 -4.00
CA ARG A 104 7.56 3.01 -4.69
C ARG A 104 8.20 1.95 -3.81
N ALA A 105 8.49 2.27 -2.54
CA ALA A 105 9.06 1.33 -1.59
C ALA A 105 8.10 0.16 -1.31
N ALA A 106 6.81 0.43 -1.15
CA ALA A 106 5.78 -0.58 -0.98
C ALA A 106 5.69 -1.53 -2.18
N ILE A 107 5.62 -1.01 -3.41
CA ILE A 107 5.56 -1.83 -4.64
C ILE A 107 6.83 -2.67 -4.80
N THR A 108 8.00 -2.10 -4.51
CA THR A 108 9.28 -2.82 -4.57
C THR A 108 9.32 -3.96 -3.55
N SER A 109 8.76 -3.73 -2.36
CA SER A 109 8.63 -4.75 -1.30
C SER A 109 7.70 -5.89 -1.72
N LEU A 110 6.55 -5.58 -2.35
CA LEU A 110 5.65 -6.60 -2.89
C LEU A 110 6.36 -7.48 -3.93
N LYS A 111 7.02 -6.87 -4.92
CA LYS A 111 7.77 -7.61 -5.94
C LYS A 111 8.85 -8.50 -5.35
N ARG A 112 9.58 -8.02 -4.33
CA ARG A 112 10.62 -8.80 -3.65
C ARG A 112 10.02 -9.95 -2.84
N SER A 113 8.83 -9.77 -2.27
CA SER A 113 8.13 -10.80 -1.50
C SER A 113 7.59 -11.93 -2.38
N VAL A 114 7.19 -11.63 -3.62
CA VAL A 114 6.85 -12.66 -4.63
C VAL A 114 8.08 -13.44 -5.07
N ALA A 115 9.23 -12.76 -5.18
CA ALA A 115 10.49 -13.37 -5.61
C ALA A 115 11.15 -14.27 -4.55
N LYS A 116 10.66 -14.28 -3.30
CA LYS A 116 11.27 -15.03 -2.19
C LYS A 116 10.19 -15.87 -1.49
N PRO A 117 10.06 -17.17 -1.79
CA PRO A 117 9.28 -18.07 -0.96
C PRO A 117 10.05 -18.23 0.36
N ASP A 118 9.37 -17.95 1.47
CA ASP A 118 9.83 -18.10 2.84
C ASP A 118 11.03 -17.25 3.30
N ALA A 119 10.70 -16.13 3.94
CA ALA A 119 11.29 -15.81 5.24
C ALA A 119 10.37 -14.83 5.98
N ALA A 120 9.75 -15.31 7.05
CA ALA A 120 9.20 -14.52 8.13
C ALA A 120 10.13 -13.34 8.48
N GLY A 121 9.58 -12.13 8.67
CA GLY A 121 10.38 -11.03 9.22
C GLY A 121 9.95 -9.59 8.93
N ILE A 122 8.90 -9.33 8.13
CA ILE A 122 8.48 -7.95 7.84
C ILE A 122 7.70 -7.32 9.01
N GLY A 123 7.12 -8.14 9.90
CA GLY A 123 6.48 -7.66 11.13
C GLY A 123 7.44 -6.94 12.07
N THR A 124 8.70 -7.36 12.16
CA THR A 124 9.63 -6.86 13.17
C THR A 124 10.41 -5.62 12.71
N LEU A 125 10.78 -5.54 11.43
CA LEU A 125 11.56 -4.40 10.90
C LEU A 125 10.72 -3.12 10.75
N GLY A 126 9.46 -3.26 10.31
CA GLY A 126 8.54 -2.13 10.20
C GLY A 126 8.15 -1.57 11.57
N ILE A 127 7.93 -2.44 12.55
CA ILE A 127 7.68 -2.04 13.95
C ILE A 127 8.91 -1.35 14.53
N ALA A 128 10.12 -1.87 14.29
CA ALA A 128 11.35 -1.25 14.80
C ALA A 128 11.54 0.17 14.26
N ILE A 129 11.31 0.41 12.97
CA ILE A 129 11.42 1.74 12.37
C ILE A 129 10.38 2.70 12.96
N VAL A 130 9.13 2.27 13.13
CA VAL A 130 8.07 3.09 13.72
C VAL A 130 8.40 3.45 15.18
N VAL A 131 8.87 2.48 15.97
CA VAL A 131 9.27 2.70 17.37
C VAL A 131 10.43 3.69 17.47
N VAL A 132 11.46 3.54 16.64
CA VAL A 132 12.60 4.46 16.60
C VAL A 132 12.14 5.87 16.22
N LEU A 133 11.26 5.99 15.21
CA LEU A 133 10.73 7.27 14.78
C LEU A 133 9.91 7.94 15.89
N SER A 134 9.07 7.17 16.60
CA SER A 134 8.28 7.68 17.74
C SER A 134 9.18 8.18 18.88
N LEU A 135 10.28 7.50 19.19
CA LEU A 135 11.23 7.94 20.22
C LEU A 135 11.91 9.26 19.85
N ILE A 136 12.29 9.43 18.57
CA ILE A 136 12.89 10.67 18.07
C ILE A 136 11.90 11.84 18.21
N VAL A 137 10.64 11.62 17.84
CA VAL A 137 9.59 12.65 17.96
C VAL A 137 9.36 13.02 19.43
N LEU A 138 9.29 12.04 20.34
CA LEU A 138 9.12 12.29 21.77
C LEU A 138 10.28 13.10 22.36
N ALA A 139 11.51 12.76 21.99
CA ALA A 139 12.70 13.50 22.40
C ALA A 139 12.69 14.94 21.88
N LEU A 140 12.25 15.15 20.63
CA LEU A 140 12.14 16.48 20.05
C LEU A 140 11.10 17.33 20.77
N VAL A 141 9.93 16.76 21.08
CA VAL A 141 8.87 17.47 21.82
C VAL A 141 9.35 17.83 23.23
N ALA A 142 9.99 16.90 23.94
CA ALA A 142 10.54 17.16 25.26
C ALA A 142 11.60 18.28 25.22
N TYR A 143 12.46 18.27 24.20
CA TYR A 143 13.47 19.30 23.99
C TYR A 143 12.86 20.67 23.71
N LEU A 144 11.83 20.75 22.86
CA LEU A 144 11.11 21.99 22.59
C LEU A 144 10.38 22.55 23.82
N ILE A 145 9.79 21.67 24.64
CA ILE A 145 9.17 22.08 25.91
C ILE A 145 10.23 22.62 26.86
N TRP A 146 11.37 21.97 26.97
CA TRP A 146 12.47 22.44 27.81
C TRP A 146 12.96 23.83 27.38
N LEU A 147 13.14 24.06 26.09
CA LEU A 147 13.50 25.36 25.51
C LEU A 147 12.41 26.44 25.68
N ALA A 148 11.14 26.04 25.79
CA ALA A 148 10.04 26.99 26.00
C ALA A 148 9.88 27.38 27.47
N VAL A 149 10.35 26.53 28.39
CA VAL A 149 10.25 26.71 29.85
C VAL A 149 11.50 27.38 30.43
N TYR A 150 12.67 27.22 29.79
CA TYR A 150 13.96 27.82 30.17
C TYR A 150 14.46 28.79 29.12
#